data_AF-A0A1W9RS56-F1
#
_entry.id   AF-A0A1W9RS56-F1
#
_cell.length_a   1.000
_cell.length_b   1.000
_cell.length_c   1.000
_cell.angle_alpha   90.00
_cell.angle_beta   90.00
_cell.angle_gamma   90.00
#
_symmetry.space_group_name_H-M   'P 1'
#
loop_
_entity.id
_entity.type
_entity.pdbx_description
1 polymer ?
#
loop_
_entity_poly.entity_id
_entity_poly.type
_entity_poly.pdbx_seq_one_letter_code
_entity_poly.pdbx_strand_id
1 'polypeptide(L)'
;MQEFRDSNVPVADEYMDMRDESNDLYHMARRGITIAMVNRLLSAIDAAWTAKIHNNRLLKTTLRMEQIYFVDRMEPVLSLKFNW
;
A
#
# COMPACT_ATOMS: atom_id res chain seq x y z
N MET A 1 2.81 -40.35 -20.60
CA MET A 1 2.39 -39.58 -21.80
C MET A 1 3.60 -38.80 -22.27
N GLN A 2 4.54 -39.49 -22.93
CA GLN A 2 5.91 -39.04 -23.18
C GLN A 2 6.29 -39.19 -24.67
N GLU A 3 5.29 -39.47 -25.52
CA GLU A 3 5.46 -39.77 -26.95
C GLU A 3 5.44 -38.55 -27.87
N PHE A 4 5.05 -37.36 -27.38
CA PHE A 4 4.95 -36.16 -28.21
C PHE A 4 6.17 -35.24 -28.17
N ARG A 5 7.24 -35.64 -27.45
CA ARG A 5 8.44 -34.80 -27.29
C ARG A 5 9.47 -34.97 -28.41
N ASP A 6 9.22 -35.87 -29.36
CA ASP A 6 10.23 -36.28 -30.34
C ASP A 6 9.79 -36.00 -31.78
N SER A 7 9.28 -34.78 -32.03
CA SER A 7 9.34 -34.25 -33.40
C SER A 7 10.75 -33.74 -33.63
N ASN A 8 11.64 -34.60 -34.15
CA ASN A 8 12.99 -34.27 -34.63
C ASN A 8 12.98 -33.29 -35.82
N VAL A 9 12.25 -32.18 -35.67
CA VAL A 9 12.15 -31.07 -36.60
C VAL A 9 12.83 -29.91 -35.87
N PRO A 10 14.06 -29.52 -36.26
CA PRO A 10 14.86 -28.54 -35.53
C PRO A 10 14.12 -27.24 -35.20
N VAL A 11 13.20 -26.85 -36.08
CA VAL A 11 12.36 -25.65 -35.93
C VAL A 11 11.28 -25.81 -34.84
N ALA A 12 10.74 -27.01 -34.67
CA ALA A 12 9.73 -27.29 -33.65
C ALA A 12 10.35 -27.29 -32.24
N ASP A 13 11.55 -27.85 -32.08
CA ASP A 13 12.26 -27.87 -30.81
C ASP A 13 12.67 -26.45 -30.38
N GLU A 14 13.24 -25.65 -31.29
CA GLU A 14 13.60 -24.25 -31.01
C GLU A 14 12.38 -23.41 -30.61
N TYR A 15 11.25 -23.59 -31.29
CA TYR A 15 10.00 -22.92 -30.92
C TYR A 15 9.49 -23.33 -29.53
N MET A 16 9.61 -24.61 -29.18
CA MET A 16 9.15 -25.12 -27.89
C MET A 16 10.03 -24.59 -26.75
N ASP A 17 11.34 -24.52 -26.96
CA ASP A 17 12.27 -23.92 -26.00
C ASP A 17 11.96 -22.43 -25.76
N MET A 18 11.75 -21.65 -26.84
CA MET A 18 11.35 -20.25 -26.74
C MET A 18 10.02 -20.06 -26.00
N ARG A 19 9.06 -20.96 -26.24
CA ARG A 19 7.76 -20.92 -25.60
C ARG A 19 7.88 -21.21 -24.10
N ASP A 20 8.68 -22.20 -23.73
CA ASP A 20 8.88 -22.57 -22.34
C ASP A 20 9.59 -21.45 -21.57
N GLU A 21 10.62 -20.83 -22.16
CA GLU A 21 11.28 -19.65 -21.57
C GLU A 21 10.31 -18.48 -21.39
N SER A 22 9.46 -18.20 -22.38
CA SER A 22 8.44 -17.16 -22.26
C SER A 22 7.43 -17.44 -21.15
N ASN A 23 7.04 -18.71 -20.95
CA ASN A 23 6.12 -19.09 -19.87
C ASN A 23 6.79 -18.92 -18.51
N ASP A 24 8.05 -19.32 -18.37
CA ASP A 24 8.81 -19.18 -17.13
C ASP A 24 8.98 -17.70 -16.73
N LEU A 25 9.31 -16.84 -17.70
CA LEU A 25 9.38 -15.39 -17.49
C LEU A 25 8.01 -14.81 -17.08
N TYR A 26 6.92 -15.26 -17.72
CA TYR A 26 5.57 -14.84 -17.35
C TYR A 26 5.20 -15.27 -15.92
N HIS A 27 5.53 -16.50 -15.54
CA HIS A 27 5.29 -16.99 -14.18
C HIS A 27 6.11 -16.22 -13.14
N MET A 28 7.37 -15.90 -13.46
CA MET A 28 8.23 -15.09 -12.60
C MET A 28 7.68 -13.66 -12.43
N ALA A 29 7.31 -13.01 -13.54
CA ALA A 29 6.72 -11.67 -13.53
C ALA A 29 5.42 -11.65 -12.72
N ARG A 30 4.54 -12.63 -12.93
CA ARG A 30 3.28 -12.76 -12.20
C ARG A 30 3.49 -12.91 -10.69
N ARG A 31 4.49 -13.70 -10.28
CA ARG A 31 4.86 -13.85 -8.86
C ARG A 31 5.37 -12.53 -8.29
N GLY A 32 6.25 -11.83 -9.00
CA GLY A 32 6.77 -10.53 -8.60
C GLY A 32 5.66 -9.49 -8.40
N ILE A 33 4.75 -9.37 -9.38
CA ILE A 33 3.60 -8.46 -9.31
C ILE A 33 2.70 -8.81 -8.12
N THR A 34 2.42 -10.11 -7.91
CA THR A 34 1.60 -10.55 -6.77
C THR A 34 2.21 -10.10 -5.44
N ILE A 35 3.53 -10.28 -5.26
CA ILE A 35 4.23 -9.84 -4.05
C ILE A 35 4.15 -8.31 -3.89
N ALA A 36 4.40 -7.56 -4.97
CA ALA A 36 4.32 -6.10 -4.95
C ALA A 36 2.91 -5.59 -4.60
N MET A 37 1.87 -6.24 -5.13
CA MET A 37 0.48 -5.92 -4.83
C MET A 37 0.14 -6.19 -3.35
N VAL A 38 0.55 -7.35 -2.82
CA VAL A 38 0.32 -7.68 -1.41
C VAL A 38 1.04 -6.69 -0.50
N ASN A 39 2.30 -6.37 -0.79
CA ASN A 39 3.05 -5.37 -0.02
C ASN A 39 2.34 -4.01 -0.02
N ARG A 40 1.88 -3.56 -1.19
CA ARG A 40 1.17 -2.29 -1.30
C ARG A 40 -0.17 -2.29 -0.55
N LEU A 41 -0.89 -3.40 -0.54
CA LEU A 41 -2.12 -3.54 0.22
C LEU A 41 -1.86 -3.44 1.73
N LEU A 42 -0.84 -4.14 2.23
CA LEU A 42 -0.44 -4.07 3.64
C LEU A 42 -0.04 -2.65 4.03
N SER A 43 0.78 -1.97 3.21
CA SER A 43 1.15 -0.58 3.46
C SER A 43 -0.05 0.36 3.49
N ALA A 44 -1.06 0.15 2.63
CA ALA A 44 -2.28 0.95 2.64
C ALA A 44 -3.10 0.75 3.92
N ILE A 45 -3.21 -0.49 4.40
CA ILE A 45 -3.88 -0.82 5.67
C ILE A 45 -3.15 -0.16 6.84
N ASP A 46 -1.82 -0.30 6.91
CA ASP A 46 -1.02 0.29 7.98
C ASP A 46 -1.10 1.82 7.97
N ALA A 47 -1.11 2.44 6.79
CA ALA A 47 -1.29 3.88 6.64
C ALA A 47 -2.68 4.33 7.10
N ALA A 48 -3.74 3.62 6.71
CA ALA A 48 -5.11 3.93 7.14
C ALA A 48 -5.28 3.77 8.66
N TRP A 49 -4.70 2.72 9.24
CA TRP A 49 -4.72 2.47 10.67
C TRP A 49 -3.97 3.56 11.44
N THR A 50 -2.75 3.88 11.01
CA THR A 50 -1.94 4.96 11.58
C THR A 50 -2.66 6.31 11.49
N ALA A 51 -3.25 6.62 10.34
CA ALA A 51 -4.02 7.85 10.14
C ALA A 51 -5.22 7.91 11.08
N LYS A 52 -5.95 6.80 11.27
CA LYS A 52 -7.08 6.72 12.21
C LYS A 52 -6.64 6.95 13.65
N ILE A 53 -5.56 6.30 14.10
CA ILE A 53 -5.01 6.49 15.45
C ILE A 53 -4.55 7.93 15.63
N HIS A 54 -3.82 8.48 14.66
CA HIS A 54 -3.30 9.83 14.72
C HIS A 54 -4.44 10.85 14.76
N ASN A 55 -5.46 10.69 13.93
CA ASN A 55 -6.64 11.56 13.92
C ASN A 55 -7.40 11.48 15.25
N ASN A 56 -7.60 10.29 15.80
CA ASN A 56 -8.22 10.13 17.12
C ASN A 56 -7.39 10.78 18.23
N ARG A 57 -6.06 10.76 18.14
CA ARG A 57 -5.16 11.44 19.10
C ARG A 57 -5.23 12.96 18.96
N LEU A 58 -5.27 13.49 17.73
CA LEU A 58 -5.46 14.92 17.48
C LEU A 58 -6.83 15.41 17.97
N LEU A 59 -7.90 14.63 17.77
CA LEU A 59 -9.23 14.98 18.29
C LEU A 59 -9.25 15.06 19.83
N LYS A 60 -8.48 14.21 20.51
CA LYS A 60 -8.29 14.30 21.98
C LYS A 60 -7.49 15.52 22.42
N THR A 61 -6.64 16.06 21.55
CA THR A 61 -5.78 17.22 21.81
C THR A 61 -6.14 18.33 20.83
N THR A 62 -7.27 18.99 21.07
CA THR A 62 -7.70 20.10 20.22
C THR A 62 -7.06 21.39 20.71
N LEU A 63 -6.31 22.03 19.82
CA LEU A 63 -5.66 23.31 20.04
C LEU A 63 -6.51 24.37 19.34
N ARG A 64 -7.27 25.16 20.10
CA ARG A 64 -8.25 26.12 19.58
C ARG A 64 -7.87 27.52 20.02
N MET A 65 -7.76 28.43 19.05
CA MET A 65 -7.62 29.86 19.31
C MET A 65 -9.01 30.37 19.69
N GLU A 66 -9.20 30.70 20.97
CA GLU A 66 -10.47 31.20 21.49
C GLU A 66 -10.29 32.67 21.89
N GLN A 67 -11.24 33.53 21.49
CA GLN A 67 -11.35 34.87 22.04
C GLN A 67 -12.15 34.78 23.33
N ILE A 68 -11.48 34.99 24.46
CA ILE A 68 -12.11 35.08 25.77
C ILE A 68 -12.13 36.55 26.22
N TYR A 69 -13.22 36.95 26.86
CA TYR A 69 -13.34 38.29 27.45
C TYR A 69 -12.61 38.29 28.79
N PHE A 70 -11.47 38.99 28.85
CA PHE A 70 -10.75 39.19 30.09
C PHE A 70 -11.02 40.61 30.60
N VAL A 71 -11.86 40.70 31.64
CA VAL A 71 -12.20 41.90 32.42
C VAL A 71 -12.92 43.03 31.65
N ASP A 72 -12.51 43.38 30.43
CA ASP A 72 -13.22 44.26 29.49
C ASP A 72 -12.56 44.34 28.09
N ARG A 73 -11.61 43.45 27.78
CA ARG A 73 -10.90 43.43 26.47
C ARG A 73 -10.99 42.05 25.82
N MET A 74 -11.15 42.03 24.50
CA MET A 74 -11.06 40.81 23.68
C MET A 74 -9.58 40.49 23.42
N GLU A 75 -9.11 39.38 23.97
CA GLU A 75 -7.75 38.89 23.74
C GLU A 75 -7.81 37.53 23.04
N PRO A 76 -7.06 37.32 21.93
CA PRO A 76 -6.95 36.02 21.31
C PRO A 76 -6.01 35.15 22.15
N VAL A 77 -6.53 34.06 22.72
CA VAL A 77 -5.74 33.17 23.59
C VAL A 77 -5.69 31.78 22.97
N LEU A 78 -4.51 31.17 23.04
CA LEU A 78 -4.30 29.81 22.56
C LEU A 78 -4.75 28.84 23.66
N SER A 79 -5.89 28.17 23.47
CA SER A 79 -6.40 27.19 24.42
C SER A 79 -6.04 25.78 23.99
N LEU A 80 -5.44 25.01 24.90
CA LEU A 80 -5.18 23.58 24.72
C LEU A 80 -6.21 22.79 25.52
N LYS A 81 -7.11 22.08 24.83
CA LYS A 81 -8.15 21.26 25.46
C LYS A 81 -7.80 19.79 25.36
N PHE A 82 -7.74 19.12 26.52
CA PHE A 82 -7.60 17.67 26.62
C PHE A 82 -8.98 17.07 26.92
N ASN A 83 -9.51 16.29 25.97
CA ASN A 83 -10.72 15.51 26.20
C ASN A 83 -10.30 14.11 26.66
N TRP A 84 -10.57 13.80 27.93
CA TRP A 84 -10.31 12.49 28.53
C TRP A 84 -11.51 11.56 28.37
#